data_AF-A0A3P1S335-F1
#
_entry.id   AF-A0A3P1S335-F1
#
_cell.length_a   1.000
_cell.length_b   1.000
_cell.length_c   1.000
_cell.angle_alpha   90.00
_cell.angle_beta   90.00
_cell.angle_gamma   90.00
#
_symmetry.space_group_name_H-M   'P 1'
#
loop_
_entity.id
_entity.type
_entity.pdbx_description
1 polymer ?
#
loop_
_entity_poly.entity_id
_entity_poly.type
_entity_poly.pdbx_seq_one_letter_code
_entity_poly.pdbx_strand_id
1 'polypeptide(L)'
;MLSSAKKLYQYNRGSHPLIMWLMNAVVFSVGFALLIGIGHISSLIENKWLRLLVHFCGYFVIDKVLISIRYIRFWHKLSIIYCLYEGVDPTSFYQRIKKGKGVLPLYQAKELFQLYFVIYQYSLGNFNEALQQLKVMDSNVLQYDVLKIMYYHYYGLVSFELKDYDGIAQCQQQVEKLILYKKNFALREKIAEELRALKTLSVTEKETYFDRVKGDHRFDELRYTYYRFLHALSSDQRKKAYDCCALLEKENEALFMIQRAKEFLSKR
;
A
#
# COMPACT_ATOMS: atom_id res chain seq x y z
N MET A 1 17.02 11.87 -4.07
CA MET A 1 15.79 11.40 -3.40
C MET A 1 16.03 10.23 -2.43
N LEU A 2 16.83 9.21 -2.80
CA LEU A 2 17.16 8.05 -1.96
C LEU A 2 17.89 8.37 -0.63
N SER A 3 18.83 9.33 -0.63
CA SER A 3 19.58 9.68 0.61
C SER A 3 18.71 10.45 1.62
N SER A 4 17.75 11.22 1.11
CA SER A 4 16.75 11.94 1.92
C SER A 4 15.80 10.96 2.60
N ALA A 5 15.30 9.94 1.88
CA ALA A 5 14.43 8.91 2.42
C ALA A 5 15.11 8.08 3.53
N LYS A 6 16.40 7.76 3.37
CA LYS A 6 17.19 7.01 4.38
C LYS A 6 17.47 7.84 5.65
N LYS A 7 17.73 9.15 5.51
CA LYS A 7 17.82 10.10 6.65
C LYS A 7 16.46 10.31 7.34
N LEU A 8 15.37 10.31 6.56
CA LEU A 8 14.00 10.41 7.07
C LEU A 8 13.53 9.13 7.81
N TYR A 9 14.01 7.95 7.40
CA TYR A 9 13.78 6.69 8.13
C TYR A 9 14.32 6.75 9.56
N GLN A 10 15.49 7.36 9.76
CA GLN A 10 16.06 7.58 11.10
C GLN A 10 15.27 8.60 11.91
N TYR A 11 14.72 9.64 11.28
CA TYR A 11 13.93 10.69 11.95
C TYR A 11 12.54 10.21 12.40
N ASN A 12 11.94 9.27 11.67
CA ASN A 12 10.53 8.87 11.85
C ASN A 12 10.33 7.65 12.78
N ARG A 13 11.34 7.29 13.58
CA ARG A 13 11.28 6.22 14.60
C ARG A 13 10.38 6.60 15.79
N GLY A 14 10.09 7.88 15.99
CA GLY A 14 9.43 8.41 17.21
C GLY A 14 8.04 9.03 17.07
N SER A 15 7.44 9.08 15.87
CA SER A 15 6.14 9.76 15.69
C SER A 15 4.98 8.89 16.22
N HIS A 16 4.66 9.10 17.49
CA HIS A 16 3.59 8.43 18.22
C HIS A 16 2.20 8.79 17.63
N PRO A 17 1.23 7.87 17.54
CA PRO A 17 -0.15 8.20 17.13
C PRO A 17 -0.80 9.28 18.00
N LEU A 18 -0.34 9.40 19.25
CA LEU A 18 -0.71 10.45 20.20
C LEU A 18 -0.27 11.84 19.72
N ILE A 19 0.89 11.96 19.07
CA ILE A 19 1.36 13.21 18.45
C ILE A 19 0.44 13.58 17.30
N MET A 20 -0.02 12.63 16.50
CA MET A 20 -0.90 12.92 15.36
C MET A 20 -2.33 13.30 15.81
N TRP A 21 -2.83 12.70 16.89
CA TRP A 21 -4.08 13.09 17.55
C TRP A 21 -3.97 14.48 18.19
N LEU A 22 -2.90 14.73 18.94
CA LEU A 22 -2.59 16.04 19.53
C LEU A 22 -2.41 17.09 18.44
N MET A 23 -1.72 16.80 17.34
CA MET A 23 -1.57 17.73 16.22
C MET A 23 -2.91 18.04 15.55
N ASN A 24 -3.78 17.05 15.33
CA ASN A 24 -5.12 17.32 14.78
C ASN A 24 -5.99 18.13 15.74
N ALA A 25 -5.95 17.82 17.05
CA ALA A 25 -6.70 18.54 18.07
C ALA A 25 -6.17 19.98 18.26
N VAL A 26 -4.84 20.17 18.27
CA VAL A 26 -4.17 21.47 18.29
C VAL A 26 -4.51 22.25 17.03
N VAL A 27 -4.50 21.63 15.86
CA VAL A 27 -4.85 22.31 14.61
C VAL A 27 -6.32 22.72 14.57
N PHE A 28 -7.23 21.88 15.03
CA PHE A 28 -8.66 22.22 15.08
C PHE A 28 -8.94 23.32 16.11
N SER A 29 -8.35 23.22 17.31
CA SER A 29 -8.50 24.24 18.35
C SER A 29 -7.85 25.57 17.98
N VAL A 30 -6.65 25.55 17.37
CA VAL A 30 -5.97 26.75 16.86
C VAL A 30 -6.74 27.37 15.69
N GLY A 31 -7.23 26.56 14.74
CA GLY A 31 -8.04 27.05 13.62
C GLY A 31 -9.36 27.69 14.08
N PHE A 32 -10.03 27.08 15.05
CA PHE A 32 -11.26 27.61 15.63
C PHE A 32 -11.03 28.88 16.46
N ALA A 33 -9.98 28.90 17.30
CA ALA A 33 -9.59 30.07 18.06
C ALA A 33 -9.15 31.24 17.16
N LEU A 34 -8.45 30.96 16.06
CA LEU A 34 -8.09 31.96 15.05
C LEU A 34 -9.32 32.54 14.36
N LEU A 35 -10.30 31.72 13.96
CA LEU A 35 -11.55 32.19 13.36
C LEU A 35 -12.34 33.11 14.29
N ILE A 36 -12.47 32.73 15.57
CA ILE A 36 -13.14 33.55 16.59
C ILE A 36 -12.35 34.85 16.83
N GLY A 37 -11.02 34.75 16.95
CA GLY A 37 -10.14 35.90 17.16
C GLY A 37 -10.19 36.90 15.99
N ILE A 38 -10.15 36.40 14.75
CA ILE A 38 -10.28 37.22 13.54
C ILE A 38 -11.65 37.90 13.51
N GLY A 39 -12.72 37.18 13.84
CA GLY A 39 -14.07 37.74 13.94
C GLY A 39 -14.20 38.86 14.97
N HIS A 40 -13.65 38.65 16.17
CA HIS A 40 -13.65 39.65 17.23
C HIS A 40 -12.81 40.88 16.86
N ILE A 41 -11.58 40.70 16.38
CA ILE A 41 -10.71 41.82 15.95
C ILE A 41 -11.39 42.61 14.84
N SER A 42 -12.01 41.93 13.87
CA SER A 42 -12.77 42.56 12.81
C SER A 42 -13.94 43.42 13.32
N SER A 43 -14.66 42.95 14.35
CA SER A 43 -15.82 43.66 14.91
C SER A 43 -15.45 44.98 15.59
N LEU A 44 -14.20 45.11 16.06
CA LEU A 44 -13.67 46.29 16.74
C LEU A 44 -13.09 47.33 15.75
N ILE A 45 -12.97 46.98 14.47
CA ILE A 45 -12.37 47.85 13.45
C ILE A 45 -13.47 48.59 12.69
N GLU A 46 -13.57 49.90 12.88
CA GLU A 46 -14.52 50.76 12.15
C GLU A 46 -14.13 50.92 10.67
N ASN A 47 -12.83 50.94 10.37
CA ASN A 47 -12.35 51.11 9.00
C ASN A 47 -12.60 49.87 8.15
N LYS A 48 -13.48 50.01 7.14
CA LYS A 48 -13.89 48.93 6.24
C LYS A 48 -12.72 48.26 5.51
N TRP A 49 -11.70 49.02 5.10
CA TRP A 49 -10.53 48.49 4.39
C TRP A 49 -9.63 47.66 5.30
N LEU A 50 -9.41 48.15 6.52
CA LEU A 50 -8.60 47.47 7.51
C LEU A 50 -9.27 46.17 7.97
N ARG A 51 -10.61 46.17 8.09
CA ARG A 51 -11.41 44.98 8.37
C ARG A 51 -11.29 43.92 7.26
N LEU A 52 -11.29 44.35 6.00
CA LEU A 52 -11.13 43.47 4.83
C LEU A 52 -9.73 42.83 4.80
N LEU A 53 -8.69 43.60 5.14
CA LEU A 53 -7.31 43.12 5.22
C LEU A 53 -7.13 42.05 6.32
N VAL A 54 -7.74 42.24 7.49
CA VAL A 54 -7.72 41.24 8.58
C VAL A 54 -8.34 39.91 8.17
N HIS A 55 -9.47 39.93 7.44
CA HIS A 55 -10.07 38.70 6.91
C HIS A 55 -9.17 38.02 5.86
N PHE A 56 -8.54 38.80 4.99
CA PHE A 56 -7.63 38.28 3.96
C PHE A 56 -6.41 37.59 4.59
N CYS A 57 -5.77 38.23 5.57
CA CYS A 57 -4.68 37.63 6.34
C CYS A 57 -5.13 36.38 7.10
N GLY A 58 -6.34 36.41 7.68
CA GLY A 58 -6.93 35.27 8.36
C GLY A 58 -7.12 34.05 7.45
N TYR A 59 -7.65 34.27 6.25
CA TYR A 59 -7.83 33.22 5.25
C TYR A 59 -6.49 32.59 4.84
N PHE A 60 -5.45 33.41 4.66
CA PHE A 60 -4.11 32.93 4.33
C PHE A 60 -3.53 32.00 5.41
N VAL A 61 -3.71 32.34 6.68
CA VAL A 61 -3.27 31.49 7.80
C VAL A 61 -4.01 30.15 7.81
N ILE A 62 -5.33 30.16 7.63
CA ILE A 62 -6.14 28.94 7.56
C ILE A 62 -5.70 28.04 6.40
N ASP A 63 -5.45 28.62 5.22
CA ASP A 63 -4.98 27.87 4.05
C ASP A 63 -3.63 27.19 4.30
N LYS A 64 -2.67 27.88 4.92
CA LYS A 64 -1.37 27.30 5.29
C LYS A 64 -1.50 26.14 6.29
N VAL A 65 -2.41 26.25 7.25
CA VAL A 65 -2.71 25.17 8.19
C VAL A 65 -3.28 23.95 7.44
N LEU A 66 -4.24 24.16 6.53
CA LEU A 66 -4.83 23.08 5.71
C LEU A 66 -3.79 22.39 4.81
N ILE A 67 -2.89 23.16 4.18
CA ILE A 67 -1.78 22.63 3.39
C ILE A 67 -0.87 21.76 4.26
N SER A 68 -0.57 22.19 5.49
CA SER A 68 0.28 21.44 6.43
C SER A 68 -0.36 20.10 6.84
N ILE A 69 -1.67 20.08 7.08
CA ILE A 69 -2.42 18.83 7.34
C ILE A 69 -2.33 17.88 6.15
N ARG A 70 -2.57 18.40 4.93
CA ARG A 70 -2.48 17.60 3.69
C ARG A 70 -1.08 17.00 3.55
N TYR A 71 -0.04 17.79 3.83
CA TYR A 71 1.35 17.36 3.80
C TYR A 71 1.61 16.23 4.81
N ILE A 72 1.20 16.37 6.08
CA ILE A 72 1.36 15.32 7.11
C ILE A 72 0.63 14.03 6.73
N ARG A 73 -0.62 14.12 6.24
CA ARG A 73 -1.39 12.95 5.76
C ARG A 73 -0.69 12.25 4.60
N PHE A 74 -0.08 13.01 3.69
CA PHE A 74 0.72 12.48 2.60
C PHE A 74 1.94 11.71 3.13
N TRP A 75 2.69 12.25 4.08
CA TRP A 75 3.84 11.57 4.71
C TRP A 75 3.46 10.28 5.44
N HIS A 76 2.31 10.28 6.14
CA HIS A 76 1.86 9.08 6.84
C HIS A 76 1.55 7.94 5.86
N LYS A 77 0.85 8.23 4.75
CA LYS A 77 0.59 7.26 3.67
C LYS A 77 1.88 6.71 3.07
N LEU A 78 2.86 7.58 2.81
CA LEU A 78 4.16 7.21 2.28
C LEU A 78 4.93 6.27 3.23
N SER A 79 4.79 6.47 4.54
CA SER A 79 5.49 5.66 5.55
C SER A 79 5.00 4.22 5.67
N ILE A 80 3.71 3.96 5.40
CA ILE A 80 3.14 2.59 5.41
C ILE A 80 3.63 1.84 4.17
N ILE A 81 3.58 2.49 3.01
CA ILE A 81 4.09 1.94 1.74
C ILE A 81 5.57 1.57 1.89
N TYR A 82 6.38 2.47 2.47
CA TYR A 82 7.82 2.25 2.66
C TYR A 82 8.17 0.98 3.45
N CYS A 83 7.44 0.62 4.51
CA CYS A 83 7.89 -0.44 5.42
C CYS A 83 7.84 -1.84 4.83
N LEU A 84 6.82 -2.14 4.03
CA LEU A 84 6.75 -3.44 3.35
C LEU A 84 7.37 -3.38 1.96
N TYR A 85 7.04 -2.36 1.16
CA TYR A 85 7.46 -2.30 -0.24
C TYR A 85 8.95 -1.97 -0.40
N GLU A 86 9.53 -1.11 0.44
CA GLU A 86 10.95 -0.73 0.33
C GLU A 86 11.84 -1.43 1.38
N GLY A 87 11.34 -1.59 2.61
CA GLY A 87 12.11 -2.12 3.75
C GLY A 87 11.97 -3.62 4.01
N VAL A 88 10.94 -4.27 3.44
CA VAL A 88 10.65 -5.70 3.61
C VAL A 88 10.67 -6.15 5.10
N ASP A 89 10.02 -5.38 5.96
CA ASP A 89 9.91 -5.65 7.40
C ASP A 89 8.44 -5.82 7.81
N PRO A 90 7.94 -7.08 7.89
CA PRO A 90 6.57 -7.36 8.27
C PRO A 90 6.20 -6.87 9.67
N THR A 91 7.14 -6.89 10.63
CA THR A 91 6.90 -6.46 12.01
C THR A 91 6.67 -4.96 12.07
N SER A 92 7.56 -4.18 11.44
CA SER A 92 7.40 -2.72 11.33
C SER A 92 6.13 -2.36 10.55
N PHE A 93 5.82 -3.11 9.50
CA PHE A 93 4.60 -2.91 8.71
C PHE A 93 3.34 -3.12 9.56
N TYR A 94 3.25 -4.23 10.31
CA TYR A 94 2.12 -4.51 11.20
C TYR A 94 1.94 -3.44 12.28
N GLN A 95 3.03 -3.02 12.91
CA GLN A 95 2.98 -1.95 13.92
C GLN A 95 2.40 -0.66 13.34
N ARG A 96 2.69 -0.33 12.08
CA ARG A 96 2.11 0.87 11.43
C ARG A 96 0.64 0.69 11.04
N ILE A 97 0.22 -0.49 10.59
CA ILE A 97 -1.21 -0.80 10.38
C ILE A 97 -1.97 -0.59 11.69
N LYS A 98 -1.47 -1.16 12.80
CA LYS A 98 -2.09 -1.06 14.13
C LYS A 98 -2.13 0.39 14.64
N LYS A 99 -1.03 1.14 14.49
CA LYS A 99 -0.97 2.56 14.88
C LYS A 99 -1.90 3.41 14.02
N GLY A 100 -2.00 3.15 12.71
CA GLY A 100 -2.86 3.88 11.79
C GLY A 100 -4.35 3.67 12.03
N LYS A 101 -4.75 2.46 12.47
CA LYS A 101 -6.15 2.09 12.75
C LYS A 101 -6.85 3.03 13.74
N GLY A 102 -6.10 3.68 14.63
CA GLY A 102 -6.63 4.61 15.64
C GLY A 102 -6.69 6.09 15.23
N VAL A 103 -6.20 6.48 14.05
CA VAL A 103 -6.00 7.92 13.73
C VAL A 103 -6.84 8.43 12.55
N LEU A 104 -7.54 7.57 11.82
CA LEU A 104 -8.37 7.99 10.69
C LEU A 104 -9.82 7.48 10.85
N PRO A 105 -10.76 8.34 11.29
CA PRO A 105 -12.17 7.99 11.46
C PRO A 105 -12.99 8.20 10.16
N LEU A 106 -12.41 7.91 8.99
CA LEU A 106 -13.10 8.05 7.71
C LEU A 106 -13.24 6.68 7.04
N TYR A 107 -14.40 6.43 6.43
CA TYR A 107 -14.76 5.17 5.75
C TYR A 107 -13.58 4.64 4.90
N GLN A 108 -13.00 5.51 4.07
CA GLN A 108 -11.84 5.24 3.19
C GLN A 108 -10.58 4.69 3.87
N ALA A 109 -10.39 5.01 5.14
CA ALA A 109 -9.26 4.47 5.89
C ALA A 109 -9.51 3.01 6.25
N LYS A 110 -10.76 2.60 6.48
CA LYS A 110 -11.14 1.23 6.81
C LYS A 110 -10.77 0.27 5.69
N GLU A 111 -11.21 0.52 4.45
CA GLU A 111 -10.91 -0.39 3.34
C GLU A 111 -9.42 -0.40 3.01
N LEU A 112 -8.76 0.76 3.10
CA LEU A 112 -7.31 0.84 2.90
C LEU A 112 -6.53 0.06 3.98
N PHE A 113 -6.96 0.12 5.25
CA PHE A 113 -6.36 -0.68 6.32
C PHE A 113 -6.63 -2.17 6.16
N GLN A 114 -7.82 -2.55 5.71
CA GLN A 114 -8.13 -3.93 5.38
C GLN A 114 -7.23 -4.44 4.28
N LEU A 115 -7.04 -3.66 3.21
CA LEU A 115 -6.08 -4.01 2.16
C LEU A 115 -4.67 -4.16 2.73
N TYR A 116 -4.14 -3.21 3.49
CA TYR A 116 -2.80 -3.36 4.08
C TYR A 116 -2.67 -4.60 4.97
N PHE A 117 -3.73 -4.97 5.68
CA PHE A 117 -3.76 -6.20 6.47
C PHE A 117 -3.76 -7.45 5.59
N VAL A 118 -4.49 -7.46 4.46
CA VAL A 118 -4.41 -8.53 3.46
C VAL A 118 -2.98 -8.68 2.95
N ILE A 119 -2.32 -7.58 2.60
CA ILE A 119 -0.93 -7.60 2.12
C ILE A 119 0.01 -8.17 3.20
N TYR A 120 -0.17 -7.77 4.45
CA TYR A 120 0.60 -8.29 5.58
C TYR A 120 0.41 -9.82 5.73
N GLN A 121 -0.84 -10.29 5.76
CA GLN A 121 -1.13 -11.73 5.90
C GLN A 121 -0.59 -12.52 4.70
N TYR A 122 -0.77 -12.00 3.49
CA TYR A 122 -0.17 -12.57 2.28
C TYR A 122 1.36 -12.66 2.40
N SER A 123 2.04 -11.60 2.84
CA SER A 123 3.51 -11.59 2.99
C SER A 123 4.03 -12.64 3.97
N LEU A 124 3.22 -13.03 4.95
CA LEU A 124 3.54 -14.06 5.93
C LEU A 124 3.09 -15.47 5.51
N GLY A 125 2.35 -15.59 4.40
CA GLY A 125 1.81 -16.88 3.94
C GLY A 125 0.49 -17.29 4.58
N ASN A 126 -0.15 -16.40 5.35
CA ASN A 126 -1.44 -16.61 5.99
C ASN A 126 -2.59 -16.36 4.99
N PHE A 127 -2.67 -17.19 3.96
CA PHE A 127 -3.53 -16.97 2.80
C PHE A 127 -5.03 -17.08 3.14
N ASN A 128 -5.40 -17.94 4.08
CA ASN A 128 -6.79 -18.09 4.51
C ASN A 128 -7.29 -16.82 5.22
N GLU A 129 -6.48 -16.26 6.10
CA GLU A 129 -6.76 -15.01 6.80
C GLU A 129 -6.82 -13.84 5.81
N ALA A 130 -5.90 -13.80 4.83
CA ALA A 130 -5.93 -12.82 3.76
C ALA A 130 -7.24 -12.92 2.94
N LEU A 131 -7.65 -14.14 2.58
CA LEU A 131 -8.89 -14.39 1.83
C LEU A 131 -10.14 -13.99 2.62
N GLN A 132 -10.20 -14.29 3.92
CA GLN A 132 -11.32 -13.87 4.77
C GLN A 132 -11.45 -12.34 4.80
N GLN A 133 -10.34 -11.63 4.91
CA GLN A 133 -10.34 -10.16 4.93
C GLN A 133 -10.76 -9.57 3.57
N LEU A 134 -10.37 -10.21 2.47
CA LEU A 134 -10.85 -9.88 1.13
C LEU A 134 -12.36 -10.10 1.00
N LYS A 135 -12.90 -11.23 1.47
CA LYS A 135 -14.34 -11.52 1.41
C LYS A 135 -15.20 -10.52 2.20
N VAL A 136 -14.64 -9.94 3.26
CA VAL A 136 -15.30 -8.88 4.05
C VAL A 136 -15.28 -7.52 3.32
N MET A 137 -14.34 -7.31 2.39
CA MET A 137 -14.33 -6.13 1.54
C MET A 137 -15.32 -6.31 0.38
N ASP A 138 -16.37 -5.49 0.35
CA ASP A 138 -17.27 -5.46 -0.82
C ASP A 138 -16.62 -4.66 -1.95
N SER A 139 -16.22 -5.35 -3.03
CA SER A 139 -15.57 -4.75 -4.20
C SER A 139 -16.46 -3.71 -4.90
N ASN A 140 -17.79 -3.83 -4.80
CA ASN A 140 -18.74 -2.89 -5.39
C ASN A 140 -18.76 -1.56 -4.65
N VAL A 141 -18.49 -1.59 -3.34
CA VAL A 141 -18.50 -0.41 -2.44
C VAL A 141 -17.16 0.34 -2.45
N LEU A 142 -16.11 -0.25 -3.03
CA LEU A 142 -14.82 0.42 -3.20
C LEU A 142 -14.95 1.62 -4.16
N GLN A 143 -14.93 2.84 -3.61
CA GLN A 143 -15.13 4.07 -4.38
C GLN A 143 -13.94 4.44 -5.29
N TYR A 144 -12.75 3.89 -5.01
CA TYR A 144 -11.52 4.25 -5.72
C TYR A 144 -11.05 3.16 -6.66
N ASP A 145 -10.89 3.52 -7.92
CA ASP A 145 -10.25 2.73 -8.99
C ASP A 145 -9.02 1.96 -8.51
N VAL A 146 -8.05 2.64 -7.90
CA VAL A 146 -6.79 2.02 -7.45
C VAL A 146 -7.05 0.95 -6.39
N LEU A 147 -7.99 1.21 -5.48
CA LEU A 147 -8.33 0.27 -4.42
C LEU A 147 -9.05 -0.97 -4.99
N LYS A 148 -9.92 -0.78 -5.99
CA LYS A 148 -10.54 -1.88 -6.74
C LYS A 148 -9.51 -2.73 -7.48
N ILE A 149 -8.56 -2.10 -8.17
CA ILE A 149 -7.49 -2.82 -8.87
C ILE A 149 -6.65 -3.64 -7.87
N MET A 150 -6.25 -3.02 -6.76
CA MET A 150 -5.45 -3.69 -5.72
C MET A 150 -6.21 -4.80 -5.01
N TYR A 151 -7.52 -4.62 -4.79
CA TYR A 151 -8.39 -5.67 -4.26
C TYR A 151 -8.34 -6.93 -5.12
N TYR A 152 -8.60 -6.80 -6.43
CA TYR A 152 -8.58 -7.95 -7.33
C TYR A 152 -7.16 -8.51 -7.55
N HIS A 153 -6.14 -7.66 -7.50
CA HIS A 153 -4.75 -8.11 -7.56
C HIS A 153 -4.45 -9.06 -6.40
N TYR A 154 -4.62 -8.61 -5.16
CA TYR A 154 -4.32 -9.43 -3.99
C TYR A 154 -5.25 -10.61 -3.83
N TYR A 155 -6.51 -10.51 -4.27
CA TYR A 155 -7.39 -11.67 -4.35
C TYR A 155 -6.81 -12.71 -5.31
N GLY A 156 -6.42 -12.32 -6.53
CA GLY A 156 -5.81 -13.25 -7.48
C GLY A 156 -4.49 -13.85 -6.98
N LEU A 157 -3.64 -13.07 -6.30
CA LEU A 157 -2.41 -13.59 -5.67
C LEU A 157 -2.73 -14.65 -4.61
N VAL A 158 -3.69 -14.38 -3.72
CA VAL A 158 -4.10 -15.30 -2.66
C VAL A 158 -4.74 -16.56 -3.25
N SER A 159 -5.63 -16.42 -4.24
CA SER A 159 -6.23 -17.54 -4.96
C SER A 159 -5.17 -18.43 -5.61
N PHE A 160 -4.12 -17.85 -6.21
CA PHE A 160 -3.01 -18.62 -6.76
C PHE A 160 -2.31 -19.48 -5.72
N GLU A 161 -1.95 -18.92 -4.57
CA GLU A 161 -1.27 -19.68 -3.50
C GLU A 161 -2.18 -20.77 -2.89
N LEU A 162 -3.50 -20.54 -2.90
CA LEU A 162 -4.51 -21.51 -2.48
C LEU A 162 -4.90 -22.52 -3.58
N LYS A 163 -4.31 -22.42 -4.78
CA LYS A 163 -4.64 -23.24 -5.97
C LYS A 163 -6.10 -23.12 -6.44
N ASP A 164 -6.72 -21.98 -6.18
CA ASP A 164 -8.06 -21.60 -6.66
C ASP A 164 -7.94 -20.90 -8.03
N TYR A 165 -7.77 -21.67 -9.09
CA TYR A 165 -7.53 -21.14 -10.44
C TYR A 165 -8.75 -20.43 -11.03
N ASP A 166 -9.96 -20.85 -10.65
CA ASP A 166 -11.19 -20.16 -11.03
C ASP A 166 -11.24 -18.76 -10.43
N GLY A 167 -10.83 -18.61 -9.16
CA GLY A 167 -10.69 -17.32 -8.50
C GLY A 167 -9.72 -16.37 -9.23
N ILE A 168 -8.59 -16.87 -9.74
CA ILE A 168 -7.65 -16.07 -10.54
C ILE A 168 -8.34 -15.58 -11.82
N ALA A 169 -9.02 -16.47 -12.54
CA ALA A 169 -9.71 -16.15 -13.80
C ALA A 169 -10.82 -15.11 -13.59
N GLN A 170 -11.59 -15.23 -12.50
CA GLN A 170 -12.58 -14.24 -12.11
C GLN A 170 -11.92 -12.88 -11.83
N CYS A 171 -10.85 -12.83 -11.05
CA CYS A 171 -10.14 -11.59 -10.75
C CYS A 171 -9.58 -10.92 -12.01
N GLN A 172 -8.97 -11.70 -12.91
CA GLN A 172 -8.47 -11.21 -14.20
C GLN A 172 -9.61 -10.55 -15.01
N GLN A 173 -10.73 -11.26 -15.16
CA GLN A 173 -11.88 -10.76 -15.92
C GLN A 173 -12.46 -9.49 -15.29
N GLN A 174 -12.56 -9.42 -13.97
CA GLN A 174 -13.07 -8.24 -13.28
C GLN A 174 -12.15 -7.03 -13.45
N VAL A 175 -10.82 -7.22 -13.32
CA VAL A 175 -9.84 -6.14 -13.54
C VAL A 175 -9.92 -5.58 -14.96
N GLU A 176 -10.03 -6.45 -15.97
CA GLU A 176 -10.13 -6.05 -17.38
C GLU A 176 -11.41 -5.26 -17.68
N LYS A 177 -12.52 -5.59 -17.01
CA LYS A 177 -13.82 -4.91 -17.14
C LYS A 177 -13.89 -3.58 -16.41
N LEU A 178 -12.93 -3.24 -15.54
CA LEU A 178 -12.96 -1.98 -14.81
C LEU A 178 -12.89 -0.78 -15.79
N ILE A 179 -13.91 0.07 -15.72
CA ILE A 179 -13.94 1.38 -16.37
C ILE A 179 -13.25 2.37 -15.42
N LEU A 180 -12.13 2.93 -15.85
CA LEU A 180 -11.22 3.69 -14.98
C LEU A 180 -10.91 5.08 -15.53
N TYR A 181 -10.48 5.96 -14.64
CA TYR A 181 -9.81 7.20 -15.03
C TYR A 181 -8.49 6.92 -15.75
N LYS A 182 -8.16 7.73 -16.77
CA LYS A 182 -7.00 7.52 -17.68
C LYS A 182 -5.68 7.23 -16.98
N LYS A 183 -5.43 7.88 -15.83
CA LYS A 183 -4.21 7.69 -15.03
C LYS A 183 -4.01 6.29 -14.45
N ASN A 184 -5.07 5.47 -14.38
CA ASN A 184 -5.04 4.14 -13.77
C ASN A 184 -4.96 3.01 -14.80
N PHE A 185 -4.98 3.31 -16.12
CA PHE A 185 -4.95 2.27 -17.16
C PHE A 185 -3.67 1.43 -17.13
N ALA A 186 -2.50 2.07 -17.01
CA ALA A 186 -1.23 1.35 -16.96
C ALA A 186 -1.16 0.39 -15.76
N LEU A 187 -1.66 0.81 -14.59
CA LEU A 187 -1.75 -0.05 -13.42
C LEU A 187 -2.71 -1.22 -13.66
N ARG A 188 -3.90 -0.97 -14.20
CA ARG A 188 -4.87 -2.03 -14.54
C ARG A 188 -4.26 -3.04 -15.50
N GLU A 189 -3.62 -2.58 -16.57
CA GLU A 189 -3.00 -3.45 -17.58
C GLU A 189 -1.88 -4.30 -16.98
N LYS A 190 -0.99 -3.68 -16.20
CA LYS A 190 0.07 -4.40 -15.49
C LYS A 190 -0.50 -5.51 -14.59
N ILE A 191 -1.55 -5.21 -13.81
CA ILE A 191 -2.19 -6.21 -12.95
C ILE A 191 -2.93 -7.28 -13.74
N ALA A 192 -3.63 -6.91 -14.82
CA ALA A 192 -4.31 -7.89 -15.68
C ALA A 192 -3.30 -8.86 -16.32
N GLU A 193 -2.17 -8.37 -16.80
CA GLU A 193 -1.08 -9.21 -17.31
C GLU A 193 -0.47 -10.11 -16.23
N GLU A 194 -0.22 -9.58 -15.03
CA GLU A 194 0.28 -10.38 -13.90
C GLU A 194 -0.68 -11.51 -13.56
N LEU A 195 -2.00 -11.25 -13.50
CA LEU A 195 -3.01 -12.27 -13.24
C LEU A 195 -3.11 -13.31 -14.37
N ARG A 196 -2.95 -12.90 -15.64
CA ARG A 196 -2.84 -13.84 -16.76
C ARG A 196 -1.62 -14.72 -16.63
N ALA A 197 -0.47 -14.15 -16.28
CA ALA A 197 0.78 -14.88 -16.08
C ALA A 197 0.70 -15.87 -14.91
N LEU A 198 0.01 -15.53 -13.82
CA LEU A 198 -0.23 -16.46 -12.72
C LEU A 198 -1.13 -17.62 -13.14
N LYS A 199 -2.16 -17.32 -13.94
CA LYS A 199 -3.02 -18.35 -14.51
C LYS A 199 -2.24 -19.29 -15.43
N THR A 200 -1.38 -18.80 -16.32
CA THR A 200 -0.56 -19.65 -17.22
C THR A 200 0.51 -20.43 -16.47
N LEU A 201 1.13 -19.87 -15.42
CA LEU A 201 2.02 -20.59 -14.51
C LEU A 201 1.38 -21.85 -13.92
N SER A 202 0.06 -21.81 -13.68
CA SER A 202 -0.67 -22.99 -13.19
C SER A 202 -0.89 -24.08 -14.23
N VAL A 203 -0.69 -23.79 -15.52
CA VAL A 203 -1.03 -24.66 -16.67
C VAL A 203 0.22 -25.16 -17.42
N THR A 204 1.44 -24.96 -16.87
CA THR A 204 2.72 -25.45 -17.45
C THR A 204 3.04 -24.92 -18.87
N GLU A 205 2.45 -23.80 -19.28
CA GLU A 205 2.85 -23.10 -20.51
C GLU A 205 4.09 -22.24 -20.27
N LYS A 206 4.83 -21.93 -21.35
CA LYS A 206 6.01 -21.04 -21.29
C LYS A 206 5.59 -19.63 -20.88
N GLU A 207 5.68 -19.32 -19.60
CA GLU A 207 5.45 -17.98 -19.08
C GLU A 207 6.75 -17.17 -19.05
N THR A 208 6.74 -15.97 -19.62
CA THR A 208 7.92 -15.09 -19.75
C THR A 208 7.66 -13.68 -19.21
N TYR A 209 6.46 -13.42 -18.70
CA TYR A 209 6.10 -12.17 -18.05
C TYR A 209 7.08 -11.84 -16.91
N PHE A 210 7.25 -12.77 -15.96
CA PHE A 210 8.09 -12.54 -14.78
C PHE A 210 9.58 -12.41 -15.11
N ASP A 211 10.04 -12.89 -16.26
CA ASP A 211 11.42 -12.71 -16.72
C ASP A 211 11.70 -11.29 -17.25
N ARG A 212 10.66 -10.61 -17.73
CA ARG A 212 10.76 -9.29 -18.38
C ARG A 212 10.37 -8.14 -17.46
N VAL A 213 9.56 -8.41 -16.44
CA VAL A 213 9.07 -7.40 -15.51
C VAL A 213 10.01 -7.25 -14.32
N LYS A 214 10.29 -6.00 -13.95
CA LYS A 214 10.93 -5.65 -12.68
C LYS A 214 9.89 -5.10 -11.72
N GLY A 215 10.05 -5.43 -10.44
CA GLY A 215 9.23 -4.85 -9.38
C GLY A 215 9.46 -3.34 -9.32
N ASP A 216 8.39 -2.59 -9.09
CA ASP A 216 8.52 -1.13 -8.85
C ASP A 216 9.14 -0.89 -7.47
N HIS A 217 9.01 -1.88 -6.58
CA HIS A 217 9.46 -1.87 -5.20
C HIS A 217 10.13 -3.20 -4.83
N ARG A 218 10.92 -3.19 -3.75
CA ARG A 218 11.66 -4.36 -3.27
C ARG A 218 10.76 -5.57 -3.04
N PHE A 219 9.61 -5.40 -2.39
CA PHE A 219 8.69 -6.51 -2.16
C PHE A 219 8.14 -7.11 -3.47
N ASP A 220 7.85 -6.28 -4.47
CA ASP A 220 7.40 -6.75 -5.78
C ASP A 220 8.52 -7.49 -6.53
N GLU A 221 9.78 -7.00 -6.44
CA GLU A 221 10.93 -7.70 -7.02
C GLU A 221 11.11 -9.11 -6.44
N LEU A 222 10.93 -9.25 -5.12
CA LEU A 222 11.02 -10.54 -4.46
C LEU A 222 9.85 -11.44 -4.83
N ARG A 223 8.62 -10.90 -4.91
CA ARG A 223 7.44 -11.65 -5.38
C ARG A 223 7.62 -12.15 -6.81
N TYR A 224 8.07 -11.31 -7.73
CA TYR A 224 8.36 -11.72 -9.11
C TYR A 224 9.49 -12.74 -9.17
N THR A 225 10.53 -12.59 -8.33
CA THR A 225 11.60 -13.59 -8.23
C THR A 225 11.08 -14.94 -7.74
N TYR A 226 10.16 -14.93 -6.78
CA TYR A 226 9.48 -16.13 -6.30
C TYR A 226 8.64 -16.79 -7.40
N TYR A 227 7.88 -16.03 -8.20
CA TYR A 227 7.12 -16.60 -9.31
C TYR A 227 7.99 -17.16 -10.44
N ARG A 228 9.14 -16.52 -10.75
CA ARG A 228 10.15 -17.11 -11.63
C ARG A 228 10.72 -18.41 -11.08
N PHE A 229 10.96 -18.47 -9.78
CA PHE A 229 11.41 -19.68 -9.11
C PHE A 229 10.39 -20.82 -9.28
N LEU A 230 9.11 -20.57 -9.00
CA LEU A 230 8.05 -21.57 -9.19
C LEU A 230 7.95 -22.03 -10.65
N HIS A 231 8.06 -21.12 -11.61
CA HIS A 231 8.09 -21.46 -13.03
C HIS A 231 9.28 -22.38 -13.36
N ALA A 232 10.48 -21.98 -12.94
CA ALA A 232 11.70 -22.75 -13.20
C ALA A 232 11.63 -24.16 -12.61
N LEU A 233 11.00 -24.33 -11.44
CA LEU A 233 10.72 -25.65 -10.88
C LEU A 233 9.76 -26.47 -11.74
N SER A 234 8.64 -25.87 -12.18
CA SER A 234 7.64 -26.56 -12.99
C SER A 234 8.18 -27.00 -14.37
N SER A 235 9.15 -26.26 -14.92
CA SER A 235 9.81 -26.55 -16.19
C SER A 235 11.11 -27.36 -16.08
N ASP A 236 11.42 -27.93 -14.90
CA ASP A 236 12.66 -28.67 -14.58
C ASP A 236 13.97 -27.91 -14.90
N GLN A 237 13.93 -26.57 -14.87
CA GLN A 237 15.10 -25.70 -15.07
C GLN A 237 15.83 -25.48 -13.74
N ARG A 238 16.34 -26.58 -13.16
CA ARG A 238 16.93 -26.59 -11.80
C ARG A 238 17.96 -25.48 -11.55
N LYS A 239 18.88 -25.24 -12.50
CA LYS A 239 19.89 -24.18 -12.37
C LYS A 239 19.24 -22.80 -12.17
N LYS A 240 18.23 -22.46 -12.98
CA LYS A 240 17.52 -21.19 -12.84
C LYS A 240 16.72 -21.10 -11.54
N ALA A 241 16.13 -22.22 -11.10
CA ALA A 241 15.44 -22.28 -9.81
C ALA A 241 16.42 -21.99 -8.66
N TYR A 242 17.62 -22.57 -8.69
CA TYR A 242 18.68 -22.29 -7.72
C TYR A 242 19.13 -20.84 -7.75
N ASP A 243 19.36 -20.26 -8.94
CA ASP A 243 19.74 -18.87 -9.08
C ASP A 243 18.68 -17.94 -8.45
N CYS A 244 17.39 -18.25 -8.63
CA CYS A 244 16.31 -17.49 -8.00
C CYS A 244 16.29 -17.67 -6.47
N CYS A 245 16.44 -18.90 -5.96
CA CYS A 245 16.50 -19.16 -4.51
C CYS A 245 17.67 -18.42 -3.84
N ALA A 246 18.84 -18.40 -4.46
CA ALA A 246 20.02 -17.72 -3.94
C ALA A 246 19.84 -16.19 -3.84
N LEU A 247 18.98 -15.61 -4.70
CA LEU A 247 18.59 -14.20 -4.60
C LEU A 247 17.61 -13.96 -3.44
N LEU A 248 16.73 -14.92 -3.16
CA LEU A 248 15.72 -14.83 -2.10
C LEU A 248 16.33 -15.07 -0.71
N GLU A 249 17.24 -16.03 -0.55
CA GLU A 249 17.76 -16.47 0.76
C GLU A 249 18.40 -15.35 1.61
N LYS A 250 18.87 -14.27 0.97
CA LYS A 250 19.51 -13.12 1.64
C LYS A 250 18.53 -12.16 2.31
N GLU A 251 17.23 -12.36 2.12
CA GLU A 251 16.18 -11.47 2.57
C GLU A 251 15.54 -11.91 3.89
N ASN A 252 14.55 -11.13 4.34
CA ASN A 252 13.88 -11.36 5.61
C ASN A 252 13.15 -12.73 5.65
N GLU A 253 13.58 -13.60 6.57
CA GLU A 253 13.07 -14.96 6.74
C GLU A 253 11.62 -15.04 7.22
N ALA A 254 11.06 -13.93 7.71
CA ALA A 254 9.65 -13.86 8.09
C ALA A 254 8.70 -13.94 6.88
N LEU A 255 9.20 -13.68 5.67
CA LEU A 255 8.40 -13.71 4.45
C LEU A 255 8.23 -15.12 3.92
N PHE A 256 7.00 -15.47 3.51
CA PHE A 256 6.71 -16.83 3.04
C PHE A 256 7.53 -17.23 1.81
N MET A 257 7.73 -16.31 0.86
CA MET A 257 8.52 -16.55 -0.37
C MET A 257 9.95 -16.96 -0.05
N ILE A 258 10.53 -16.42 1.03
CA ILE A 258 11.89 -16.74 1.48
C ILE A 258 11.91 -18.09 2.18
N GLN A 259 10.92 -18.35 3.04
CA GLN A 259 10.77 -19.66 3.68
C GLN A 259 10.63 -20.78 2.64
N ARG A 260 9.80 -20.59 1.62
CA ARG A 260 9.63 -21.53 0.50
C ARG A 260 10.93 -21.77 -0.27
N ALA A 261 11.69 -20.72 -0.55
CA ALA A 261 12.98 -20.85 -1.22
C ALA A 261 13.97 -21.66 -0.38
N LYS A 262 14.02 -21.43 0.94
CA LYS A 262 14.87 -22.20 1.87
C LYS A 262 14.46 -23.66 1.99
N GLU A 263 13.16 -23.95 2.08
CA GLU A 263 12.63 -25.33 2.08
C GLU A 263 13.06 -26.12 0.83
N PHE A 264 13.14 -25.44 -0.32
CA PHE A 264 13.63 -26.06 -1.54
C PHE A 264 15.13 -26.35 -1.48
N LEU A 265 15.93 -25.39 -1.00
CA LEU A 265 17.38 -25.57 -0.85
C LEU A 265 17.75 -26.65 0.19
N SER A 266 16.93 -26.83 1.23
CA SER A 266 17.18 -27.82 2.28
C SER A 266 16.85 -29.27 1.87
N LYS A 267 16.10 -29.48 0.79
CA LYS A 267 15.74 -30.82 0.28
C LYS A 267 16.82 -31.44 -0.63
N ARG A 268 18.04 -30.91 -0.55
CA ARG A 268 19.24 -31.44 -1.19
C ARG A 268 19.71 -32.70 -0.47
#